data_AF-A0A527WU90-F1
#
_entry.id   AF-A0A527WU90-F1
#
_cell.length_a   1.000
_cell.length_b   1.000
_cell.length_c   1.000
_cell.angle_alpha   90.00
_cell.angle_beta   90.00
_cell.angle_gamma   90.00
#
_symmetry.space_group_name_H-M   'P 1'
#
loop_
_entity.id
_entity.type
_entity.pdbx_description
1 polymer ?
#
loop_
_entity_poly.entity_id
_entity_poly.type
_entity_poly.pdbx_seq_one_letter_code
_entity_poly.pdbx_strand_id
1 'polypeptide(L)' 'MYRYDEFDHDFVQARVAEFSDQVKRRLAGEITEDQFRPLRLMNGVYLQLHAYMLRIAVPYGTLNSRQLRMLG' A
#
# COMPACT_ATOMS: atom_id res chain seq x y z
N MET A 1 5.72 21.26 3.56
CA MET A 1 5.29 19.90 3.16
C MET A 1 6.33 18.93 3.68
N TYR A 2 5.93 17.80 4.29
CA TYR A 2 6.88 16.79 4.76
C TYR A 2 7.76 16.34 3.58
N ARG A 3 9.08 16.37 3.77
CA ARG A 3 10.05 16.00 2.74
C ARG A 3 10.65 14.68 3.18
N TYR A 4 10.26 13.62 2.47
CA TYR A 4 10.90 12.32 2.59
C TYR A 4 12.37 12.46 2.21
N ASP A 5 13.25 11.85 3.00
CA ASP A 5 14.66 11.72 2.66
C ASP A 5 14.93 10.42 1.86
N GLU A 6 16.19 10.17 1.52
CA GLU A 6 16.57 8.96 0.78
C GLU A 6 16.31 7.68 1.58
N PHE A 7 16.44 7.74 2.91
CA PHE A 7 16.18 6.61 3.78
C PHE A 7 14.69 6.24 3.78
N ASP A 8 13.80 7.24 3.87
CA ASP A 8 12.36 7.04 3.76
C ASP A 8 11.99 6.39 2.40
N HIS A 9 12.64 6.83 1.33
CA HIS A 9 12.38 6.31 -0.01
C HIS A 9 12.75 4.82 -0.11
N ASP A 10 13.96 4.47 0.30
CA ASP A 10 14.47 3.10 0.25
C ASP A 10 13.65 2.17 1.14
N PHE A 11 13.25 2.64 2.32
CA PHE A 11 12.37 1.91 3.22
C PHE A 11 11.01 1.61 2.58
N VAL A 12 10.39 2.61 1.95
CA VAL A 12 9.11 2.43 1.24
C VAL A 12 9.27 1.45 0.07
N GLN A 13 10.35 1.55 -0.71
CA GLN A 13 10.59 0.62 -1.82
C GLN A 13 10.75 -0.83 -1.34
N ALA A 14 11.49 -1.06 -0.26
CA ALA A 14 11.65 -2.39 0.32
C ALA A 14 10.30 -2.98 0.76
N ARG A 15 9.45 -2.16 1.42
CA ARG A 15 8.10 -2.56 1.84
C ARG A 15 7.18 -2.84 0.66
N VAL A 16 7.27 -2.05 -0.41
CA VAL A 16 6.51 -2.29 -1.66
C VAL A 16 6.93 -3.60 -2.31
N ALA A 17 8.23 -3.90 -2.36
CA ALA A 17 8.74 -5.15 -2.92
C ALA A 17 8.24 -6.38 -2.15
N GLU A 18 8.32 -6.33 -0.81
CA GLU A 18 7.82 -7.39 0.07
C GLU A 18 6.31 -7.64 -0.11
N PHE A 19 5.50 -6.58 -0.08
CA PHE A 19 4.06 -6.73 -0.22
C PHE A 19 3.67 -7.21 -1.62
N SER A 20 4.41 -6.78 -2.66
CA SER A 20 4.19 -7.23 -4.03
C SER A 20 4.42 -8.74 -4.18
N ASP A 21 5.42 -9.30 -3.51
CA ASP A 21 5.65 -10.75 -3.48
C ASP A 21 4.48 -11.49 -2.79
N GLN A 22 4.04 -11.00 -1.63
CA GLN A 22 2.89 -11.56 -0.92
C GLN A 22 1.62 -11.57 -1.78
N VAL A 23 1.38 -10.49 -2.54
CA VAL A 23 0.27 -10.42 -3.51
C VAL A 23 0.44 -11.46 -4.62
N LYS A 24 1.64 -11.61 -5.20
CA LYS A 24 1.88 -12.64 -6.23
C LYS A 24 1.57 -14.04 -5.72
N ARG A 25 2.02 -14.37 -4.51
CA ARG A 25 1.75 -15.66 -3.86
C ARG A 25 0.26 -15.89 -3.61
N ARG A 26 -0.47 -14.85 -3.22
CA ARG A 26 -1.95 -14.90 -3.09
C ARG A 26 -2.64 -15.13 -4.44
N LEU A 27 -2.15 -14.51 -5.51
CA LEU A 27 -2.68 -14.69 -6.87
C LEU A 27 -2.36 -16.08 -7.42
N ALA A 28 -1.20 -16.64 -7.09
CA ALA A 28 -0.79 -18.00 -7.41
C ALA A 28 -1.53 -19.08 -6.59
N GLY A 29 -2.26 -18.67 -5.54
CA GLY A 29 -2.96 -19.60 -4.63
C GLY A 29 -2.06 -20.27 -3.59
N GLU A 30 -0.81 -19.84 -3.46
CA GLU A 30 0.14 -20.37 -2.47
C GLU A 30 -0.20 -19.98 -1.03
N ILE A 31 -0.94 -18.87 -0.86
CA ILE A 31 -1.51 -18.46 0.42
C ILE A 31 -3.01 -18.21 0.27
N THR A 32 -3.78 -18.60 1.30
CA THR A 32 -5.23 -18.44 1.31
C THR A 32 -5.63 -17.00 1.58
N GLU A 33 -6.91 -16.65 1.34
CA GLU A 33 -7.43 -15.33 1.69
C GLU A 33 -7.31 -15.03 3.20
N ASP A 34 -7.50 -16.02 4.06
CA ASP A 34 -7.38 -15.85 5.51
C ASP A 34 -5.95 -15.58 5.95
N GLN A 35 -4.97 -16.23 5.30
CA GLN A 35 -3.54 -15.95 5.53
C GLN A 35 -3.13 -14.58 4.97
N PHE A 36 -3.73 -14.16 3.84
CA PHE A 36 -3.44 -12.87 3.21
C PHE A 36 -4.11 -11.69 3.92
N ARG A 37 -5.26 -11.91 4.57
CA ARG A 37 -6.04 -10.89 5.29
C ARG A 37 -5.20 -9.99 6.21
N PRO A 38 -4.39 -10.50 7.16
CA PRO A 38 -3.57 -9.65 8.00
C PRO A 38 -2.53 -8.85 7.19
N LEU A 39 -1.91 -9.46 6.16
CA LEU A 39 -0.89 -8.82 5.33
C LEU A 39 -1.46 -7.60 4.58
N ARG A 40 -2.63 -7.76 3.94
CA ARG A 40 -3.27 -6.63 3.23
C ARG A 40 -3.74 -5.54 4.18
N LEU A 41 -4.26 -5.90 5.36
CA LEU A 41 -4.74 -4.91 6.34
C LEU A 41 -3.59 -4.07 6.93
N MET A 42 -2.45 -4.70 7.23
CA MET A 42 -1.26 -3.99 7.70
C MET A 42 -0.72 -3.00 6.65
N ASN A 43 -0.87 -3.31 5.36
CA ASN A 43 -0.49 -2.44 4.25
C ASN A 43 -1.62 -1.50 3.79
N GLY A 44 -2.71 -1.38 4.56
CA GLY A 44 -3.80 -0.45 4.27
C GLY A 44 -4.74 -0.84 3.13
N VAL A 45 -4.70 -2.10 2.69
CA VAL A 45 -5.57 -2.64 1.64
C VAL A 45 -6.74 -3.40 2.27
N TYR A 46 -7.91 -2.79 2.19
CA TYR A 46 -9.16 -3.32 2.70
C TYR A 46 -9.95 -3.97 1.57
N LEU A 47 -10.60 -5.09 1.83
CA LEU A 47 -11.58 -5.68 0.92
C LEU A 47 -12.96 -5.27 1.41
N GLN A 48 -13.64 -4.45 0.62
CA GLN A 48 -15.08 -4.20 0.75
C GLN A 48 -15.84 -5.29 -0.03
N LEU A 49 -17.19 -5.28 0.01
CA LEU A 49 -17.99 -6.34 -0.63
C LEU A 49 -17.58 -6.64 -2.08
N HIS A 50 -17.25 -5.61 -2.87
CA HIS A 50 -17.03 -5.76 -4.32
C HIS A 50 -15.66 -5.27 -4.80
N ALA A 51 -14.85 -4.63 -3.94
CA ALA A 51 -13.63 -3.97 -4.38
C ALA A 51 -12.61 -3.78 -3.25
N TYR A 52 -11.36 -3.61 -3.64
CA TYR A 52 -10.30 -3.20 -2.73
C TYR A 52 -10.31 -1.68 -2.52
N MET A 53 -10.11 -1.25 -1.28
CA MET A 53 -9.92 0.14 -0.88
C MET A 53 -8.51 0.30 -0.30
N LEU A 54 -7.74 1.23 -0.86
CA LEU A 54 -6.41 1.60 -0.38
C LEU A 54 -6.51 2.81 0.57
N ARG A 55 -6.06 2.63 1.81
CA ARG A 55 -5.91 3.72 2.78
C ARG A 55 -4.52 4.34 2.63
N ILE A 56 -4.48 5.63 2.28
CA ILE A 56 -3.24 6.38 2.09
C ILE A 56 -3.04 7.35 3.26
N ALA A 57 -1.88 7.30 3.90
CA ALA A 57 -1.51 8.29 4.92
C ALA A 57 -1.04 9.59 4.25
N VAL A 58 -1.61 10.72 4.64
CA VAL A 58 -1.25 12.05 4.12
C VAL A 58 -0.67 12.89 5.26
N PRO A 59 0.62 13.24 5.22
CA PRO A 59 1.23 14.09 6.25
C PRO A 59 0.50 15.41 6.40
N TYR A 60 0.04 15.69 7.63
CA TYR A 60 -0.71 16.90 7.98
C TYR A 60 -2.00 17.13 7.16
N GLY A 61 -2.51 16.11 6.45
CA GLY A 61 -3.68 16.25 5.58
C GLY A 61 -3.49 17.19 4.37
N THR A 62 -2.24 17.57 4.06
CA THR A 62 -1.95 18.52 2.96
C THR A 62 -1.46 17.80 1.71
N LEU A 63 -2.03 18.15 0.55
CA LEU A 63 -1.62 17.66 -0.77
C LEU A 63 -1.38 18.83 -1.73
N ASN A 64 -0.38 18.72 -2.58
CA ASN A 64 -0.16 19.67 -3.67
C ASN A 64 -0.84 19.19 -4.97
N SER A 65 -0.91 20.07 -5.97
CA SER A 65 -1.58 19.76 -7.24
C SER A 65 -0.93 18.60 -8.01
N ARG A 66 0.38 18.37 -7.85
CA ARG A 66 1.08 17.23 -8.47
C ARG A 66 0.68 15.91 -7.82
N GLN A 67 0.57 15.86 -6.49
CA GLN A 67 0.14 14.68 -5.75
C GLN A 67 -1.33 14.36 -6.04
N LEU A 68 -2.20 15.37 -6.13
CA LEU A 68 -3.61 15.15 -6.51
C LEU A 68 -3.74 14.56 -7.93
N ARG A 69 -2.96 15.07 -8.90
CA ARG A 69 -2.91 14.50 -10.27
C ARG A 69 -2.34 13.08 -10.34
N MET A 70 -1.62 12.63 -9.32
CA MET A 70 -1.10 11.26 -9.25
C MET A 70 -2.16 10.28 -8.73
N LEU A 71 -3.18 10.77 -7.99
CA LEU A 71 -4.22 9.94 -7.39
C LEU A 71 -5.46 9.75 -8.27
N GLY A 72 -5.72 10.67 -9.20
CA GLY A 72 -6.84 10.61 -10.14
C GLY A 72 -6.37 10.14 -11.51
#